data_AF-A0AB34WX38-F1
#
_entry.id   AF-A0AB34WX38-F1
#
_cell.length_a   1.000
_cell.length_b   1.000
_cell.length_c   1.000
_cell.angle_alpha   90.00
_cell.angle_beta   90.00
_cell.angle_gamma   90.00
#
_symmetry.space_group_name_H-M   'P 1'
#
loop_
_entity.id
_entity.type
_entity.pdbx_description
1 polymer ?
#
loop_
_entity_poly.entity_id
_entity_poly.type
_entity_poly.pdbx_seq_one_letter_code
_entity_poly.pdbx_strand_id
1 'polypeptide(L)'
;MQIISANLQHGTPASGAAKFQDCWQVIAQQFLDYHPDAICLQEVDFYQARSGFVDQARALAAALTQISGQTWQYRFLSFFAGQTLLGLRLPVSLPSDILGKSRNPFRADRPLLGGYGVGVLTPHPVRRWVSAKLGSAAPRIKISSPDPRAWKFYGGQTRSVLGAEIVTSQGRFLVGSTHLELGVDTAKRQLIRSWQGLSLLAGKATPLLVGDMNLRPEVSCSLYPYLSFASAPTFPADQPRSCIDQLFTPPTCQVSQVDTIEMPISDHRALFVAVQA
;
A
#
# COMPACT_ATOMS: atom_id res chain seq x y z
N MET A 1 8.90 15.02 -6.49
CA MET A 1 8.23 13.72 -6.44
C MET A 1 6.86 13.91 -5.84
N GLN A 2 5.80 13.70 -6.62
CA GLN A 2 4.40 13.78 -6.22
C GLN A 2 3.88 12.36 -5.97
N ILE A 3 3.45 12.07 -4.74
CA ILE A 3 3.11 10.70 -4.31
C ILE A 3 1.71 10.67 -3.76
N ILE A 4 0.94 9.66 -4.17
CA ILE A 4 -0.35 9.33 -3.56
C ILE A 4 -0.22 8.00 -2.80
N SER A 5 -0.68 7.96 -1.56
CA SER A 5 -0.94 6.74 -0.81
C SER A 5 -2.43 6.49 -0.73
N ALA A 6 -2.92 5.30 -1.08
CA ALA A 6 -4.34 4.99 -1.03
C ALA A 6 -4.60 3.57 -0.53
N ASN A 7 -5.21 3.47 0.65
CA ASN A 7 -5.87 2.24 1.10
C ASN A 7 -7.19 2.10 0.33
N LEU A 8 -7.36 1.03 -0.46
CA LEU A 8 -8.53 0.84 -1.31
C LEU A 8 -9.71 0.15 -0.61
N GLN A 9 -9.54 -0.33 0.62
CA GLN A 9 -10.51 -1.18 1.33
C GLN A 9 -11.07 -2.28 0.40
N HIS A 10 -10.16 -2.92 -0.35
CA HIS A 10 -10.46 -3.94 -1.35
C HIS A 10 -11.57 -3.55 -2.35
N GLY A 11 -11.70 -2.27 -2.70
CA GLY A 11 -12.67 -1.76 -3.66
C GLY A 11 -14.10 -1.67 -3.13
N THR A 12 -14.27 -1.62 -1.81
CA THR A 12 -15.59 -1.50 -1.18
C THR A 12 -15.94 -0.03 -1.01
N PRO A 13 -17.16 0.39 -1.36
CA PRO A 13 -17.64 1.71 -0.98
C PRO A 13 -17.63 1.87 0.54
N ALA A 14 -17.40 3.09 1.03
CA ALA A 14 -17.67 3.41 2.44
C ALA A 14 -19.10 2.97 2.81
N SER A 15 -19.29 2.50 4.04
CA SER A 15 -20.56 1.94 4.52
C SER A 15 -21.76 2.81 4.12
N GLY A 16 -22.63 2.30 3.22
CA GLY A 16 -23.82 3.00 2.74
C GLY A 16 -23.79 3.46 1.26
N ALA A 17 -22.65 3.36 0.56
CA ALA A 17 -22.54 3.73 -0.85
C ALA A 17 -22.74 2.54 -1.82
N ALA A 18 -23.38 2.78 -2.96
CA ALA A 18 -23.67 1.74 -3.98
C ALA A 18 -22.38 1.25 -4.68
N LYS A 19 -22.37 -0.02 -5.13
CA LYS A 19 -21.27 -0.58 -5.94
C LYS A 19 -21.18 0.14 -7.29
N PHE A 20 -20.24 1.06 -7.43
CA PHE A 20 -19.98 1.77 -8.67
C PHE A 20 -19.23 0.88 -9.67
N GLN A 21 -19.82 0.61 -10.83
CA GLN A 21 -19.20 -0.16 -11.92
C GLN A 21 -17.98 0.57 -12.54
N ASP A 22 -17.86 1.90 -12.38
CA ASP A 22 -16.80 2.74 -12.98
C ASP A 22 -15.90 3.47 -11.95
N CYS A 23 -15.85 2.99 -10.70
CA CYS A 23 -15.08 3.66 -9.64
C CYS A 23 -13.60 3.89 -10.01
N TRP A 24 -12.98 2.99 -10.78
CA TRP A 24 -11.58 3.14 -11.20
C TRP A 24 -11.33 4.32 -12.13
N GLN A 25 -12.29 4.68 -12.99
CA GLN A 25 -12.15 5.86 -13.86
C GLN A 25 -12.27 7.15 -13.04
N VAL A 26 -13.20 7.19 -12.08
CA VAL A 26 -13.36 8.33 -11.16
C VAL A 26 -12.10 8.52 -10.32
N ILE A 27 -11.59 7.45 -9.69
CA ILE A 27 -10.35 7.49 -8.90
C ILE A 27 -9.16 7.92 -9.77
N ALA A 28 -9.04 7.37 -10.98
CA ALA A 28 -7.98 7.73 -11.90
C ALA A 28 -8.03 9.22 -12.25
N GLN A 29 -9.20 9.77 -12.55
CA GLN A 29 -9.37 11.21 -12.80
C GLN A 29 -8.96 12.04 -11.57
N GLN A 30 -9.53 11.72 -10.39
CA GLN A 30 -9.19 12.41 -9.14
C GLN A 30 -7.70 12.37 -8.83
N PHE A 31 -7.03 11.24 -9.07
CA PHE A 31 -5.59 11.10 -8.83
C PHE A 31 -4.78 11.88 -9.88
N LEU A 32 -5.19 11.89 -11.15
CA LEU A 32 -4.48 12.61 -12.21
C LEU A 32 -4.51 14.13 -12.04
N ASP A 33 -5.52 14.68 -11.35
CA ASP A 33 -5.59 16.11 -11.00
C ASP A 33 -4.42 16.55 -10.11
N TYR A 34 -3.75 15.61 -9.43
CA TYR A 34 -2.56 15.84 -8.59
C TYR A 34 -1.24 15.53 -9.31
N HIS A 35 -1.28 15.15 -10.60
CA HIS A 35 -0.11 14.77 -11.41
C HIS A 35 0.92 13.85 -10.70
N PRO A 36 0.50 12.72 -10.12
CA PRO A 36 1.37 11.88 -9.31
C PRO A 36 2.48 11.22 -10.13
N ASP A 37 3.70 11.24 -9.59
CA ASP A 37 4.83 10.48 -10.10
C ASP A 37 4.78 9.00 -9.66
N ALA A 38 4.12 8.72 -8.53
CA ALA A 38 3.87 7.37 -8.04
C ALA A 38 2.58 7.29 -7.22
N ILE A 39 1.91 6.15 -7.30
CA ILE A 39 0.72 5.82 -6.50
C ILE A 39 1.00 4.52 -5.76
N CYS A 40 0.93 4.57 -4.44
CA CYS A 40 1.17 3.45 -3.53
C CYS A 40 -0.15 2.98 -2.92
N LEU A 41 -0.53 1.75 -3.23
CA LEU A 41 -1.82 1.18 -2.86
C LEU A 41 -1.70 0.19 -1.70
N GLN A 42 -2.66 0.23 -0.79
CA GLN A 42 -2.85 -0.73 0.30
C GLN A 42 -4.24 -1.38 0.19
N GLU A 43 -4.39 -2.54 0.82
CA GLU A 43 -5.62 -3.34 0.79
C GLU A 43 -6.11 -3.71 -0.61
N VAL A 44 -5.17 -4.02 -1.49
CA VAL A 44 -5.44 -4.33 -2.89
C VAL A 44 -5.83 -5.80 -3.02
N ASP A 45 -7.03 -6.06 -3.55
CA ASP A 45 -7.44 -7.41 -3.92
C ASP A 45 -6.88 -7.80 -5.30
N PHE A 46 -6.46 -9.06 -5.41
CA PHE A 46 -6.08 -9.71 -6.65
C PHE A 46 -6.95 -10.96 -6.83
N TYR A 47 -7.85 -10.99 -7.81
CA TYR A 47 -8.75 -12.12 -8.08
C TYR A 47 -9.49 -12.67 -6.84
N GLN A 48 -9.92 -11.80 -5.93
CA GLN A 48 -10.77 -12.19 -4.79
C GLN A 48 -12.24 -12.24 -5.21
N ALA A 49 -13.00 -13.21 -4.70
CA ALA A 49 -14.42 -13.33 -4.99
C ALA A 49 -15.23 -12.09 -4.52
N ARG A 50 -14.84 -11.49 -3.37
CA ARG A 50 -15.50 -10.30 -2.81
C ARG A 50 -15.38 -9.06 -3.70
N SER A 51 -14.33 -8.98 -4.50
CA SER A 51 -14.05 -7.88 -5.42
C SER A 51 -14.42 -8.20 -6.87
N GLY A 52 -15.20 -9.27 -7.10
CA GLY A 52 -15.61 -9.68 -8.44
C GLY A 52 -14.47 -10.26 -9.28
N PHE A 53 -13.46 -10.85 -8.63
CA PHE A 53 -12.29 -11.42 -9.29
C PHE A 53 -11.47 -10.40 -10.09
N VAL A 54 -11.44 -9.14 -9.65
CA VAL A 54 -10.67 -8.08 -10.29
C VAL A 54 -9.22 -8.08 -9.80
N ASP A 55 -8.29 -7.80 -10.71
CA ASP A 55 -6.93 -7.33 -10.37
C ASP A 55 -7.01 -5.80 -10.25
N GLN A 56 -7.16 -5.31 -9.02
CA GLN A 56 -7.48 -3.90 -8.76
C GLN A 56 -6.33 -2.95 -9.14
N ALA A 57 -5.08 -3.38 -8.90
CA ALA A 57 -3.91 -2.61 -9.32
C ALA A 57 -3.87 -2.46 -10.85
N ARG A 58 -4.16 -3.54 -11.60
CA ARG A 58 -4.26 -3.49 -13.06
C ARG A 58 -5.42 -2.62 -13.52
N ALA A 59 -6.59 -2.73 -12.88
CA ALA A 59 -7.78 -1.96 -13.25
C ALA A 59 -7.53 -0.45 -13.14
N LEU A 60 -6.94 -0.01 -12.02
CA LEU A 60 -6.58 1.40 -11.83
C LEU A 60 -5.48 1.84 -12.81
N ALA A 61 -4.44 1.02 -13.04
CA ALA A 61 -3.39 1.35 -14.01
C ALA A 61 -3.92 1.48 -15.45
N ALA A 62 -4.88 0.65 -15.83
CA ALA A 62 -5.55 0.73 -17.13
C ALA A 62 -6.38 2.02 -17.26
N ALA A 63 -7.15 2.38 -16.22
CA ALA A 63 -7.92 3.63 -16.20
C ALA A 63 -7.01 4.86 -16.28
N LEU A 64 -5.94 4.90 -15.48
CA LEU A 64 -4.92 5.96 -15.55
C LEU A 64 -4.32 6.08 -16.94
N THR A 65 -3.94 4.96 -17.57
CA THR A 65 -3.37 4.93 -18.92
C THR A 65 -4.36 5.45 -19.96
N GLN A 66 -5.62 5.06 -19.86
CA GLN A 66 -6.67 5.48 -20.79
C GLN A 66 -6.92 6.99 -20.72
N ILE A 67 -7.00 7.56 -19.51
CA ILE A 67 -7.31 8.97 -19.30
C ILE A 67 -6.11 9.86 -19.60
N SER A 68 -4.90 9.49 -19.15
CA SER A 68 -3.71 10.33 -19.32
C SER A 68 -3.03 10.16 -20.68
N GLY A 69 -3.37 9.11 -21.44
CA GLY A 69 -2.70 8.78 -22.71
C GLY A 69 -1.26 8.29 -22.56
N GLN A 70 -0.78 8.08 -21.33
CA GLN A 70 0.57 7.63 -21.01
C GLN A 70 0.51 6.26 -20.33
N THR A 71 1.35 5.31 -20.73
CA THR A 71 1.37 3.98 -20.11
C THR A 71 1.80 4.04 -18.65
N TRP A 72 0.93 3.56 -17.76
CA TRP A 72 1.25 3.36 -16.35
C TRP A 72 1.77 1.94 -16.11
N GLN A 73 2.98 1.86 -15.55
CA GLN A 73 3.52 0.61 -15.03
C GLN A 73 2.93 0.32 -13.66
N TYR A 74 2.76 -0.96 -13.34
CA TYR A 74 2.29 -1.38 -12.03
C TYR A 74 2.95 -2.69 -11.58
N ARG A 75 3.06 -2.85 -10.26
CA ARG A 75 3.33 -4.14 -9.63
C ARG A 75 2.45 -4.31 -8.40
N PHE A 76 1.98 -5.53 -8.20
CA PHE A 76 1.25 -5.97 -7.02
C PHE A 76 2.13 -6.95 -6.23
N LEU A 77 1.98 -6.95 -4.91
CA LEU A 77 2.62 -7.90 -4.01
C LEU A 77 1.64 -8.32 -2.92
N SER A 78 1.26 -9.60 -2.96
CA SER A 78 0.36 -10.21 -2.00
C SER A 78 1.06 -10.59 -0.69
N PHE A 79 0.32 -10.53 0.41
CA PHE A 79 0.74 -11.04 1.71
C PHE A 79 0.53 -12.56 1.85
N PHE A 80 -0.44 -13.11 1.10
CA PHE A 80 -0.81 -14.54 1.07
C PHE A 80 -1.48 -14.91 -0.26
N ALA A 81 -1.64 -16.19 -0.55
CA ALA A 81 -2.44 -16.68 -1.68
C ALA A 81 -3.73 -17.32 -1.14
N GLY A 82 -4.86 -17.09 -1.81
CA GLY A 82 -6.14 -17.66 -1.43
C GLY A 82 -7.27 -16.65 -1.27
N GLN A 83 -8.45 -17.16 -0.93
CA GLN A 83 -9.69 -16.41 -0.87
C GLN A 83 -10.01 -15.99 0.56
N THR A 84 -10.07 -14.68 0.80
CA THR A 84 -10.33 -14.11 2.14
C THR A 84 -11.70 -14.52 2.66
N LEU A 85 -12.73 -14.56 1.81
CA LEU A 85 -14.09 -14.98 2.19
C LEU A 85 -14.17 -16.44 2.64
N LEU A 86 -13.30 -17.30 2.10
CA LEU A 86 -13.26 -18.73 2.45
C LEU A 86 -12.30 -19.01 3.62
N GLY A 87 -11.69 -17.98 4.20
CA GLY A 87 -10.65 -18.13 5.23
C GLY A 87 -9.35 -18.79 4.72
N LEU A 88 -9.22 -19.02 3.42
CA LEU A 88 -8.07 -19.70 2.83
C LEU A 88 -6.91 -18.73 2.66
N ARG A 89 -5.87 -18.89 3.48
CA ARG A 89 -4.63 -18.09 3.42
C ARG A 89 -3.41 -19.00 3.40
N LEU A 90 -2.83 -19.15 2.22
CA LEU A 90 -1.63 -19.94 1.99
C LEU A 90 -0.40 -19.02 1.94
N PRO A 91 0.76 -19.48 2.44
CA PRO A 91 1.99 -18.70 2.39
C PRO A 91 2.39 -18.44 0.93
N VAL A 92 2.98 -17.26 0.69
CA VAL A 92 3.55 -16.89 -0.61
C VAL A 92 5.06 -16.70 -0.51
N SER A 93 5.76 -16.91 -1.62
CA SER A 93 7.18 -16.63 -1.78
C SER A 93 7.35 -15.32 -2.56
N LEU A 94 8.33 -14.52 -2.16
CA LEU A 94 8.69 -13.32 -2.89
C LEU A 94 9.21 -13.70 -4.30
N PRO A 95 9.03 -12.81 -5.30
CA PRO A 95 9.65 -13.01 -6.60
C PRO A 95 11.18 -13.07 -6.45
N SER A 96 11.81 -14.04 -7.10
CA SER A 96 13.27 -14.08 -7.26
C SER A 96 13.62 -13.62 -8.68
N ASP A 97 14.60 -12.72 -8.81
CA ASP A 97 15.14 -12.28 -10.11
C ASP A 97 15.99 -13.37 -10.79
N ILE A 98 16.24 -14.49 -10.10
CA ILE A 98 16.99 -15.62 -10.67
C ILE A 98 16.12 -16.29 -11.73
N LEU A 99 16.51 -16.09 -12.99
CA LEU A 99 16.08 -16.81 -14.18
C LEU A 99 15.92 -18.31 -13.89
N GLY A 100 14.70 -18.72 -13.61
CA GLY A 100 14.35 -20.11 -13.42
C GLY A 100 12.87 -20.24 -13.67
N LYS A 101 12.51 -21.05 -14.65
CA LYS A 101 11.15 -21.44 -15.05
C LYS A 101 10.41 -22.22 -13.95
N SER A 102 10.47 -21.77 -12.70
CA SER A 102 9.68 -22.32 -11.62
C SER A 102 8.28 -21.72 -11.73
N ARG A 103 7.33 -22.54 -12.20
CA ARG A 103 5.89 -22.33 -11.97
C ARG A 103 5.63 -22.47 -10.47
N ASN A 104 6.14 -21.55 -9.66
CA ASN A 104 5.82 -21.51 -8.24
C ASN A 104 4.38 -21.00 -8.12
N PRO A 105 3.41 -21.84 -7.71
CA PRO A 105 2.02 -21.42 -7.65
C PRO A 105 1.75 -20.44 -6.49
N PHE A 106 2.71 -20.32 -5.56
CA PHE A 106 2.67 -19.46 -4.38
C PHE A 106 3.43 -18.15 -4.58
N ARG A 107 3.55 -17.66 -5.80
CA ARG A 107 4.20 -16.37 -6.07
C ARG A 107 3.38 -15.21 -5.50
N ALA A 108 4.04 -14.35 -4.74
CA ALA A 108 3.39 -13.19 -4.12
C ALA A 108 2.94 -12.14 -5.16
N ASP A 109 3.62 -12.01 -6.29
CA ASP A 109 3.30 -11.03 -7.34
C ASP A 109 2.15 -11.45 -8.26
N ARG A 110 1.86 -12.76 -8.33
CA ARG A 110 0.74 -13.34 -9.11
C ARG A 110 0.19 -14.60 -8.43
N PRO A 111 -0.52 -14.46 -7.31
CA PRO A 111 -1.03 -15.62 -6.58
C PRO A 111 -2.21 -16.27 -7.33
N LEU A 112 -2.10 -17.57 -7.64
CA LEU A 112 -3.08 -18.29 -8.47
C LEU A 112 -4.49 -18.33 -7.89
N LEU A 113 -4.62 -18.41 -6.57
CA LEU A 113 -5.90 -18.56 -5.87
C LEU A 113 -6.48 -17.21 -5.42
N GLY A 114 -6.03 -16.13 -6.03
CA GLY A 114 -6.25 -14.78 -5.55
C GLY A 114 -5.30 -14.39 -4.41
N GLY A 115 -5.32 -13.12 -4.05
CA GLY A 115 -4.41 -12.54 -3.08
C GLY A 115 -4.90 -11.21 -2.55
N TYR A 116 -4.18 -10.69 -1.57
CA TYR A 116 -4.45 -9.44 -0.90
C TYR A 116 -3.13 -8.83 -0.43
N GLY A 117 -2.90 -7.56 -0.74
CA GLY A 117 -1.63 -6.93 -0.38
C GLY A 117 -1.52 -5.48 -0.82
N VAL A 118 -0.35 -5.13 -1.35
CA VAL A 118 0.01 -3.76 -1.73
C VAL A 118 0.32 -3.64 -3.21
N GLY A 119 0.19 -2.45 -3.75
CA GLY A 119 0.53 -2.12 -5.12
C GLY A 119 1.37 -0.85 -5.23
N VAL A 120 2.11 -0.73 -6.32
CA VAL A 120 2.79 0.51 -6.73
C VAL A 120 2.56 0.72 -8.22
N LEU A 121 2.10 1.91 -8.59
CA LEU A 121 1.84 2.35 -9.96
C LEU A 121 2.67 3.60 -10.26
N THR A 122 3.18 3.74 -11.48
CA THR A 122 3.94 4.93 -11.91
C THR A 122 3.93 5.10 -13.43
N PRO A 123 3.90 6.33 -13.96
CA PRO A 123 4.02 6.59 -15.39
C PRO A 123 5.49 6.64 -15.85
N HIS A 124 6.44 6.60 -14.91
CA HIS A 124 7.88 6.78 -15.14
C HIS A 124 8.63 5.46 -15.30
N PRO A 125 9.79 5.42 -15.97
CA PRO A 125 10.62 4.22 -16.08
C PRO A 125 11.00 3.63 -14.71
N VAL A 126 10.81 2.32 -14.55
CA VAL A 126 11.21 1.58 -13.34
C VAL A 126 12.47 0.77 -13.61
N ARG A 127 13.57 1.07 -12.93
CA ARG A 127 14.84 0.35 -13.09
C ARG A 127 14.78 -1.06 -12.53
N ARG A 128 14.12 -1.20 -11.38
CA ARG A 128 13.94 -2.46 -10.68
C ARG A 128 12.82 -2.34 -9.66
N TRP A 129 12.28 -3.49 -9.29
CA TRP A 129 11.34 -3.65 -8.21
C TRP A 129 12.03 -4.38 -7.07
N VAL A 130 11.74 -3.99 -5.84
CA VAL A 130 12.23 -4.66 -4.64
C VAL A 130 11.07 -5.09 -3.76
N SER A 131 11.26 -6.15 -2.98
CA SER A 131 10.24 -6.56 -2.02
C SER A 131 10.88 -7.24 -0.82
N ALA A 132 10.23 -7.12 0.34
CA ALA A 132 10.64 -7.83 1.54
C ALA A 132 9.42 -8.24 2.38
N LYS A 133 9.53 -9.35 3.11
CA LYS A 133 8.57 -9.73 4.16
C LYS A 133 8.95 -9.02 5.45
N LEU A 134 7.95 -8.48 6.14
CA LEU A 134 8.13 -7.74 7.40
C LEU A 134 7.91 -8.61 8.64
N GLY A 135 7.59 -9.89 8.43
CA GLY A 135 7.21 -10.85 9.47
C GLY A 135 5.70 -10.88 9.71
N SER A 136 5.28 -11.75 10.62
CA SER A 136 3.88 -11.95 11.01
C SER A 136 3.61 -11.42 12.42
N ALA A 137 2.39 -10.93 12.65
CA ALA A 137 1.86 -10.87 14.01
C ALA A 137 1.50 -12.28 14.49
N ALA A 138 1.64 -12.54 15.79
CA ALA A 138 1.01 -13.70 16.40
C ALA A 138 -0.52 -13.58 16.32
N PRO A 139 -1.27 -14.70 16.20
CA PRO A 139 -2.72 -14.67 16.27
C PRO A 139 -3.20 -14.00 17.56
N ARG A 140 -4.27 -13.20 17.49
CA ARG A 140 -4.89 -12.53 18.64
C ARG A 140 -6.37 -12.86 18.73
N ILE A 141 -6.89 -12.92 19.95
CA ILE A 141 -8.31 -13.08 20.23
C ILE A 141 -8.77 -11.83 20.98
N LYS A 142 -9.77 -11.13 20.45
CA LYS A 142 -10.45 -10.05 21.17
C LYS A 142 -11.71 -10.60 21.82
N ILE A 143 -11.66 -10.75 23.13
CA ILE A 143 -12.79 -11.15 23.97
C ILE A 143 -13.55 -9.88 24.33
N SER A 144 -14.73 -9.69 23.75
CA SER A 144 -15.59 -8.53 24.00
C SER A 144 -16.71 -8.80 25.02
N SER A 145 -16.97 -10.08 25.30
CA SER A 145 -18.02 -10.58 26.19
C SER A 145 -17.69 -12.02 26.64
N PRO A 146 -18.25 -12.52 27.77
CA PRO A 146 -18.16 -13.93 28.14
C PRO A 146 -18.74 -14.89 27.08
N ASP A 147 -19.63 -14.44 26.19
CA ASP A 147 -20.14 -15.24 25.08
C ASP A 147 -19.04 -15.48 24.02
N PRO A 148 -18.61 -16.74 23.80
CA PRO A 148 -17.59 -17.07 22.80
C PRO A 148 -17.96 -16.65 21.36
N ARG A 149 -19.24 -16.45 21.06
CA ARG A 149 -19.70 -16.00 19.73
C ARG A 149 -19.37 -14.54 19.44
N ALA A 150 -19.16 -13.73 20.48
CA ALA A 150 -18.76 -12.32 20.35
C ALA A 150 -17.23 -12.14 20.25
N TRP A 151 -16.46 -13.23 20.34
CA TRP A 151 -15.02 -13.18 20.26
C TRP A 151 -14.57 -12.99 18.82
N LYS A 152 -13.64 -12.06 18.60
CA LYS A 152 -13.05 -11.83 17.28
C LYS A 152 -11.65 -12.43 17.24
N PHE A 153 -11.48 -13.42 16.37
CA PHE A 153 -10.19 -14.05 16.11
C PHE A 153 -9.48 -13.34 14.97
N TYR A 154 -8.27 -12.87 15.24
CA TYR A 154 -7.38 -12.28 14.26
C TYR A 154 -6.23 -13.27 14.03
N GLY A 155 -6.26 -13.96 12.89
CA GLY A 155 -5.13 -14.78 12.47
C GLY A 155 -3.87 -13.92 12.33
N GLY A 156 -2.70 -14.54 12.55
CA GLY A 156 -1.43 -13.85 12.38
C GLY A 156 -1.30 -13.30 10.96
N GLN A 157 -1.15 -11.98 10.81
CA GLN A 157 -1.09 -11.34 9.51
C GLN A 157 0.36 -11.11 9.10
N THR A 158 0.74 -11.68 7.96
CA THR A 158 2.00 -11.35 7.29
C THR A 158 1.85 -9.99 6.60
N ARG A 159 2.90 -9.16 6.69
CA ARG A 159 3.00 -7.91 5.92
C ARG A 159 4.26 -7.91 5.07
N SER A 160 4.23 -7.12 4.02
CA SER A 160 5.32 -6.95 3.07
C SER A 160 5.42 -5.50 2.63
N VAL A 161 6.62 -5.12 2.22
CA VAL A 161 6.89 -3.86 1.52
C VAL A 161 7.17 -4.17 0.05
N LEU A 162 6.62 -3.36 -0.85
CA LEU A 162 6.89 -3.38 -2.29
C LEU A 162 7.50 -2.04 -2.69
N GLY A 163 8.68 -2.07 -3.32
CA GLY A 163 9.37 -0.87 -3.78
C GLY A 163 9.63 -0.84 -5.28
N ALA A 164 9.69 0.37 -5.84
CA ALA A 164 10.06 0.66 -7.22
C ALA A 164 11.19 1.70 -7.25
N GLU A 165 12.31 1.40 -7.92
CA GLU A 165 13.31 2.42 -8.25
C GLU A 165 12.89 3.16 -9.52
N ILE A 166 12.27 4.32 -9.33
CA ILE A 166 11.67 5.17 -10.35
C ILE A 166 12.67 6.21 -10.82
N VAL A 167 12.75 6.43 -12.14
CA VAL A 167 13.60 7.47 -12.76
C VAL A 167 12.73 8.65 -13.19
N THR A 168 13.00 9.82 -12.62
CA THR A 168 12.30 11.07 -12.94
C THR A 168 13.29 12.14 -13.41
N SER A 169 12.79 13.28 -13.87
CA SER A 169 13.62 14.46 -14.17
C SER A 169 14.33 15.03 -12.92
N GLN A 170 13.79 14.78 -11.72
CA GLN A 170 14.38 15.22 -10.44
C GLN A 170 15.41 14.22 -9.88
N GLY A 171 15.63 13.09 -10.56
CA GLY A 171 16.54 12.05 -10.12
C GLY A 171 15.86 10.71 -9.88
N ARG A 172 16.54 9.84 -9.12
CA ARG A 172 16.08 8.47 -8.86
C ARG A 172 15.50 8.35 -7.47
N PHE A 173 14.34 7.73 -7.38
CA PHE A 173 13.62 7.53 -6.12
C PHE A 173 13.32 6.05 -5.93
N LEU A 174 13.62 5.50 -4.75
CA LEU A 174 13.15 4.17 -4.37
C LEU A 174 11.89 4.32 -3.52
N VAL A 175 10.73 4.27 -4.17
CA VAL A 175 9.43 4.44 -3.52
C VAL A 175 8.91 3.10 -3.02
N GLY A 176 8.72 2.96 -1.71
CA GLY A 176 8.20 1.76 -1.04
C GLY A 176 6.77 1.96 -0.53
N SER A 177 5.86 1.07 -0.93
CA SER A 177 4.50 0.94 -0.38
C SER A 177 4.46 -0.17 0.66
N THR A 178 3.85 0.11 1.81
CA THR A 178 3.60 -0.89 2.86
C THR A 178 2.23 -0.71 3.51
N HIS A 179 1.76 -1.74 4.20
CA HIS A 179 0.61 -1.66 5.09
C HIS A 179 1.00 -2.42 6.35
N LEU A 180 1.08 -1.75 7.50
CA LEU A 180 1.54 -2.36 8.74
C LEU A 180 0.39 -3.07 9.48
N GLU A 181 0.74 -3.85 10.51
CA GLU A 181 -0.24 -4.53 11.35
C GLU A 181 -0.95 -3.55 12.32
N LEU A 182 -2.15 -3.90 12.79
CA LEU A 182 -2.96 -3.05 13.69
C LEU A 182 -2.37 -2.91 15.11
N GLY A 183 -1.62 -3.90 15.56
CA GLY A 183 -0.99 -3.91 16.88
C GLY A 183 0.31 -3.14 16.90
N VAL A 184 0.30 -2.09 17.72
CA VAL A 184 1.38 -1.09 17.84
C VAL A 184 2.78 -1.70 17.89
N ASP A 185 3.03 -2.72 18.70
CA ASP A 185 4.39 -3.28 18.83
C ASP A 185 4.86 -4.02 17.57
N THR A 186 3.97 -4.72 16.88
CA THR A 186 4.29 -5.36 15.61
C THR A 186 4.46 -4.32 14.53
N ALA A 187 3.56 -3.33 14.46
CA ALA A 187 3.64 -2.22 13.52
C ALA A 187 4.97 -1.47 13.65
N LYS A 188 5.41 -1.13 14.87
CA LYS A 188 6.73 -0.53 15.14
C LYS A 188 7.87 -1.36 14.56
N ARG A 189 7.91 -2.67 14.81
CA ARG A 189 8.94 -3.58 14.26
C ARG A 189 8.90 -3.64 12.74
N GLN A 190 7.70 -3.65 12.15
CA GLN A 190 7.52 -3.70 10.71
C GLN A 190 7.90 -2.37 10.04
N LEU A 191 7.59 -1.22 10.66
CA LEU A 191 8.06 0.10 10.23
C LEU A 191 9.59 0.14 10.23
N ILE A 192 10.22 -0.35 11.30
CA ILE A 192 11.68 -0.39 11.41
C ILE A 192 12.30 -1.20 10.28
N ARG A 193 11.81 -2.43 10.07
CA ARG A 193 12.27 -3.32 8.98
C ARG A 193 12.04 -2.71 7.59
N SER A 194 10.91 -2.04 7.40
CA SER A 194 10.56 -1.39 6.13
C SER A 194 11.56 -0.28 5.81
N TRP A 195 11.77 0.66 6.73
CA TRP A 195 12.66 1.79 6.50
C TRP A 195 14.12 1.36 6.35
N GLN A 196 14.63 0.49 7.24
CA GLN A 196 16.01 0.01 7.18
C GLN A 196 16.27 -0.77 5.88
N GLY A 197 15.36 -1.67 5.50
CA GLY A 197 15.48 -2.45 4.27
C GLY A 197 15.42 -1.58 3.02
N LEU A 198 14.48 -0.63 2.97
CA LEU A 198 14.35 0.30 1.84
C LEU A 198 15.59 1.19 1.72
N SER A 199 16.08 1.74 2.83
CA SER A 199 17.27 2.62 2.87
C SER A 199 18.52 1.87 2.41
N LEU A 200 18.73 0.64 2.89
CA LEU A 200 19.84 -0.21 2.46
C LEU A 200 19.80 -0.52 0.96
N LEU A 201 18.60 -0.79 0.44
CA LEU A 201 18.40 -1.10 -0.97
C LEU A 201 18.42 0.13 -1.88
N ALA A 202 18.28 1.35 -1.35
CA ALA A 202 18.16 2.56 -2.15
C ALA A 202 19.43 2.85 -2.97
N GLY A 203 20.60 2.54 -2.42
CA GLY A 203 21.88 2.78 -3.07
C GLY A 203 22.05 4.27 -3.41
N LYS A 204 21.97 4.61 -4.70
CA LYS A 204 22.07 6.00 -5.20
C LYS A 204 20.70 6.68 -5.41
N ALA A 205 19.60 5.98 -5.16
CA ALA A 205 18.26 6.56 -5.22
C ALA A 205 17.86 7.13 -3.85
N THR A 206 16.98 8.11 -3.83
CA THR A 206 16.39 8.66 -2.61
C THR A 206 15.27 7.72 -2.12
N PRO A 207 15.38 7.09 -0.93
CA PRO A 207 14.32 6.21 -0.42
C PRO A 207 13.11 7.02 0.05
N LEU A 208 11.91 6.60 -0.33
CA LEU A 208 10.64 7.17 0.14
C LEU A 208 9.74 6.04 0.60
N LEU A 209 9.35 6.00 1.87
CA LEU A 209 8.45 4.96 2.41
C LEU A 209 7.08 5.58 2.67
N VAL A 210 6.03 4.97 2.14
CA VAL A 210 4.66 5.49 2.24
C VAL A 210 3.65 4.36 2.42
N GLY A 211 2.55 4.63 3.11
CA GLY A 211 1.46 3.68 3.26
C GLY A 211 0.64 3.87 4.53
N ASP A 212 -0.30 2.95 4.74
CA ASP A 212 -1.04 2.82 5.99
C ASP A 212 -0.15 2.19 7.07
N MET A 213 0.30 3.03 7.99
CA MET A 213 1.19 2.62 9.07
C MET A 213 0.45 2.02 10.26
N ASN A 214 -0.88 2.15 10.34
CA ASN A 214 -1.67 1.77 11.52
C ASN A 214 -1.10 2.31 12.85
N LEU A 215 -0.32 3.38 12.79
CA LEU A 215 0.37 4.02 13.90
C LEU A 215 -0.02 5.49 13.93
N ARG A 216 -0.16 6.06 15.12
CA ARG A 216 -0.30 7.50 15.24
C ARG A 216 1.04 8.20 14.93
N PRO A 217 1.04 9.43 14.38
CA PRO A 217 2.26 10.15 14.03
C PRO A 217 3.26 10.25 15.18
N GLU A 218 2.81 10.45 16.42
CA GLU A 218 3.71 10.59 17.57
C GLU A 218 4.55 9.33 17.79
N VAL A 219 3.96 8.14 17.55
CA VAL A 219 4.66 6.87 17.65
C VAL A 219 5.68 6.73 16.52
N SER A 220 5.27 7.03 15.29
CA SER A 220 6.12 6.97 14.11
C SER A 220 7.33 7.91 14.19
N CYS A 221 7.09 9.18 14.52
CA CYS A 221 8.14 10.19 14.68
C CYS A 221 9.08 9.87 15.84
N SER A 222 8.61 9.21 16.91
CA SER A 222 9.50 8.78 18.00
C SER A 222 10.52 7.71 17.58
N LEU A 223 10.17 6.85 16.61
CA LEU A 223 11.10 5.85 16.07
C LEU A 223 12.12 6.48 15.11
N TYR A 224 11.69 7.51 14.38
CA TYR A 224 12.44 8.16 13.31
C TYR A 224 12.42 9.69 13.40
N PRO A 225 12.95 10.28 14.48
CA PRO A 225 12.88 11.73 14.71
C PRO A 225 13.73 12.54 13.72
N TYR A 226 14.61 11.88 12.98
CA TYR A 226 15.53 12.48 12.02
C TYR A 226 15.05 12.39 10.56
N LEU A 227 13.91 11.74 10.30
CA LEU A 227 13.33 11.68 8.96
C LEU A 227 12.39 12.84 8.74
N SER A 228 12.35 13.37 7.52
CA SER A 228 11.25 14.23 7.12
C SER A 228 9.98 13.38 7.01
N PHE A 229 8.87 13.94 7.47
CA PHE A 229 7.61 13.22 7.69
C PHE A 229 6.43 14.01 7.13
N ALA A 230 5.47 13.30 6.54
CA ALA A 230 4.20 13.87 6.11
C ALA A 230 3.05 12.94 6.49
N SER A 231 1.95 13.53 6.95
CA SER A 231 0.67 12.86 7.19
C SER A 231 -0.45 13.88 7.21
N ALA A 232 -1.68 13.43 7.03
CA ALA A 232 -2.89 14.22 7.22
C ALA A 232 -3.99 13.32 7.77
N PRO A 233 -5.08 13.86 8.34
CA PRO A 233 -6.23 13.06 8.73
C PRO A 233 -6.82 12.34 7.51
N THR A 234 -6.75 11.01 7.49
CA THR A 234 -7.26 10.19 6.38
C THR A 234 -8.37 9.24 6.79
N PHE A 235 -8.51 8.94 8.09
CA PHE A 235 -9.48 7.97 8.59
C PHE A 235 -10.35 8.52 9.74
N PRO A 236 -11.65 8.18 9.79
CA PRO A 236 -12.44 7.60 8.70
C PRO A 236 -12.67 8.63 7.56
N ALA A 237 -12.99 8.17 6.35
CA ALA A 237 -13.06 9.03 5.17
C ALA A 237 -14.11 10.16 5.25
N ASP A 238 -15.25 9.90 5.90
CA ASP A 238 -16.36 10.84 6.08
C ASP A 238 -16.07 11.94 7.11
N GLN A 239 -15.32 11.61 8.16
CA GLN A 239 -14.93 12.52 9.24
C GLN A 239 -13.46 12.31 9.62
N PRO A 240 -12.51 12.71 8.76
CA PRO A 240 -11.11 12.37 8.90
C PRO A 240 -10.50 13.00 10.15
N ARG A 241 -9.99 12.15 11.05
CA ARG A 241 -9.40 12.57 12.34
C ARG A 241 -8.10 11.84 12.69
N SER A 242 -7.85 10.68 12.09
CA SER A 242 -6.68 9.86 12.33
C SER A 242 -5.70 9.97 11.17
N CYS A 243 -4.43 10.26 11.48
CA CYS A 243 -3.34 10.35 10.51
C CYS A 243 -2.52 9.05 10.48
N ILE A 244 -3.12 7.98 9.95
CA ILE A 244 -2.50 6.64 9.92
C ILE A 244 -1.82 6.32 8.58
N ASP A 245 -2.21 7.02 7.51
CA ASP A 245 -1.47 7.06 6.25
C ASP A 245 -0.34 8.08 6.37
N GLN A 246 0.89 7.65 6.10
CA GLN A 246 2.08 8.43 6.40
C GLN A 246 3.16 8.23 5.35
N LEU A 247 4.02 9.24 5.18
CA LEU A 247 5.18 9.22 4.31
C LEU A 247 6.45 9.62 5.10
N PHE A 248 7.53 8.89 4.86
CA PHE A 248 8.86 9.11 5.43
C PHE A 248 9.90 9.28 4.33
N THR A 249 10.79 10.25 4.50
CA THR A 249 11.90 10.53 3.59
C THR A 249 13.16 10.89 4.38
N PRO A 250 14.35 10.87 3.73
CA PRO A 250 15.55 11.43 4.33
C PRO A 250 15.35 12.90 4.73
N PRO A 251 16.10 13.40 5.72
CA PRO A 251 16.06 14.81 6.15
C PRO A 251 16.52 15.79 5.07
N THR A 252 17.19 15.30 4.02
CA THR A 252 17.58 16.12 2.86
C THR A 252 16.39 16.47 1.98
N CYS A 253 15.25 15.78 2.13
CA CYS A 253 14.05 16.09 1.38
C CYS A 253 13.12 17.03 2.17
N GLN A 254 12.47 17.93 1.44
CA GLN A 254 11.48 18.87 1.96
C GLN A 254 10.08 18.47 1.48
N VAL A 255 9.14 18.39 2.42
CA VAL A 255 7.71 18.25 2.12
C VAL A 255 7.18 19.63 1.76
N SER A 256 6.75 19.83 0.51
CA SER A 256 6.27 21.11 0.01
C SER A 256 4.74 21.23 0.03
N GLN A 257 4.04 20.10 -0.01
CA GLN A 257 2.57 20.07 0.01
C GLN A 257 2.08 18.74 0.58
N VAL A 258 0.96 18.80 1.31
CA VAL A 258 0.21 17.65 1.80
C VAL A 258 -1.26 17.91 1.55
N ASP A 259 -1.98 16.93 1.02
CA ASP A 259 -3.43 17.01 0.80
C ASP A 259 -4.10 15.64 1.00
N THR A 260 -5.43 15.59 1.01
CA THR A 260 -6.22 14.36 1.11
C THR A 260 -7.29 14.29 0.05
N ILE A 261 -7.48 13.10 -0.52
CA ILE A 261 -8.42 12.86 -1.63
C ILE A 261 -9.50 11.92 -1.14
N GLU A 262 -10.75 12.39 -1.08
CA GLU A 262 -11.90 11.55 -0.80
C GLU A 262 -12.23 10.70 -2.02
N MET A 263 -12.06 9.39 -1.88
CA MET A 263 -12.31 8.42 -2.94
C MET A 263 -13.77 7.95 -2.89
N PRO A 264 -14.36 7.55 -4.03
CA PRO A 264 -15.70 6.94 -4.08
C PRO A 264 -15.75 5.54 -3.45
N ILE A 265 -14.60 5.02 -3.01
CA ILE A 265 -14.40 3.76 -2.29
C ILE A 265 -13.53 4.02 -1.07
N SER A 266 -13.41 3.02 -0.21
CA SER A 266 -12.60 3.05 1.00
C SER A 266 -13.19 3.82 2.16
N ASP A 267 -12.82 3.40 3.36
CA ASP A 267 -12.97 4.13 4.62
C ASP A 267 -11.78 5.04 4.91
N HIS A 268 -10.81 5.12 4.00
CA HIS A 268 -9.71 6.09 4.03
C HIS A 268 -9.84 7.12 2.89
N ARG A 269 -9.41 8.36 3.17
CA ARG A 269 -8.98 9.30 2.13
C ARG A 269 -7.57 8.93 1.68
N ALA A 270 -7.27 9.08 0.40
CA ALA A 270 -5.90 8.94 -0.07
C ALA A 270 -5.05 10.14 0.42
N LEU A 271 -3.80 9.89 0.81
CA LEU A 271 -2.83 10.91 1.19
C LEU A 271 -2.03 11.34 -0.04
N PHE A 272 -2.06 12.62 -0.40
CA PHE A 272 -1.15 13.21 -1.38
C PHE A 272 0.00 13.93 -0.67
N VAL A 273 1.21 13.76 -1.18
CA VAL A 273 2.40 14.49 -0.71
C VAL A 273 3.28 14.88 -1.88
N ALA A 274 3.67 16.16 -1.93
CA ALA A 274 4.74 16.64 -2.80
C ALA A 274 6.04 16.77 -2.01
N VAL A 275 7.10 16.13 -2.53
CA VAL A 275 8.43 16.09 -1.94
C VAL A 275 9.46 16.64 -2.92
N GLN A 276 10.32 17.53 -2.43
CA GLN A 276 11.51 18.02 -3.13
C GLN A 276 12.75 17.38 -2.47
N ALA A 277 13.68 16.88 -3.27
CA ALA A 277 14.89 16.19 -2.80
C ALA A 277 16.15 16.96 -3.16
#